data_AF-A0A536R0U6-F1
#
_entry.id   AF-A0A536R0U6-F1
#
_cell.length_a   1.000
_cell.length_b   1.000
_cell.length_c   1.000
_cell.angle_alpha   90.00
_cell.angle_beta   90.00
_cell.angle_gamma   90.00
#
_symmetry.space_group_name_H-M   'P 1'
#
loop_
_entity.id
_entity.type
_entity.pdbx_description
1 polymer ?
#
loop_
_entity_poly.entity_id
_entity_poly.type
_entity_poly.pdbx_seq_one_letter_code
_entity_poly.pdbx_strand_id
1 'polypeptide(L)'
;MPAPHEELRRAPLPNAMGHVVLAFAERVLSPGDLAGLREQLWRSRTYLYVTPGPALVQRALEGFPPDVRALGERCPFHRYDARGGGGYWPDRNEIWLAAGVETYEGLRQVRLSACHELFHFVCWNEPRYRADEDRGFARLRRVLAQSREVMNAYPRYRDWITGSFLRQGDHANVVEYFADIPTNFRDVAELPPAIATHFAPLISGGPFSPDFDRDLIAEPYDLAAFQRSLSP
;
A
#
# COMPACT_ATOMS: atom_id res chain seq x y z
N MET A 1 17.61 0.27 -0.44
CA MET A 1 18.14 0.71 0.87
C MET A 1 18.30 -0.52 1.76
N PRO A 2 19.34 -0.62 2.61
CA PRO A 2 19.43 -1.72 3.57
C PRO A 2 18.25 -1.67 4.55
N ALA A 3 17.73 -2.83 4.94
CA ALA A 3 16.67 -2.93 5.95
C ALA A 3 17.18 -2.33 7.29
N PRO A 4 16.34 -1.59 8.03
CA PRO A 4 16.73 -1.07 9.33
C PRO A 4 17.19 -2.20 10.26
N HIS A 5 18.25 -1.96 11.02
CA HIS A 5 18.93 -3.01 11.79
C HIS A 5 18.36 -3.19 13.21
N GLU A 6 17.45 -2.32 13.66
CA GLU A 6 16.91 -2.37 15.02
C GLU A 6 15.37 -2.24 15.02
N GLU A 7 14.72 -3.31 15.47
CA GLU A 7 13.28 -3.34 15.73
C GLU A 7 12.98 -2.63 17.05
N LEU A 8 12.03 -1.69 17.03
CA LEU A 8 11.56 -1.02 18.22
C LEU A 8 10.69 -1.97 19.05
N ARG A 9 11.20 -2.43 20.20
CA ARG A 9 10.46 -3.25 21.17
C ARG A 9 10.04 -2.39 22.37
N ARG A 10 8.74 -2.21 22.62
CA ARG A 10 8.22 -1.47 23.79
C ARG A 10 7.00 -2.15 24.43
N ALA A 11 6.77 -1.86 25.72
CA ALA A 11 5.70 -2.43 26.53
C ALA A 11 4.29 -2.07 25.99
N PRO A 12 3.30 -2.98 26.09
CA PRO A 12 1.99 -2.81 25.45
C PRO A 12 1.10 -1.67 26.02
N LEU A 13 1.21 -1.34 27.31
CA LEU A 13 0.27 -0.44 27.99
C LEU A 13 0.33 1.04 27.52
N PRO A 14 1.52 1.66 27.40
CA PRO A 14 1.64 3.04 26.91
C PRO A 14 1.08 3.25 25.49
N ASN A 15 1.10 2.21 24.65
CA ASN A 15 0.69 2.28 23.25
C ASN A 15 -0.83 2.33 23.09
N ALA A 16 -1.57 1.59 23.92
CA ALA A 16 -3.04 1.60 23.90
C ALA A 16 -3.61 2.98 24.26
N MET A 17 -3.00 3.68 25.23
CA MET A 17 -3.36 5.05 25.56
C MET A 17 -3.05 6.02 24.42
N GLY A 18 -1.90 5.87 23.77
CA GLY A 18 -1.52 6.68 22.60
C GLY A 18 -2.54 6.60 21.47
N HIS A 19 -3.09 5.42 21.21
CA HIS A 19 -4.13 5.24 20.19
C HIS A 19 -5.38 6.08 20.49
N VAL A 20 -5.86 6.03 21.74
CA VAL A 20 -7.04 6.79 22.17
C VAL A 20 -6.78 8.30 22.10
N VAL A 21 -5.61 8.75 22.59
CA VAL A 21 -5.23 10.16 22.59
C VAL A 21 -5.13 10.70 21.16
N LEU A 22 -4.44 9.99 20.27
CA LEU A 22 -4.28 10.42 18.88
C LEU A 22 -5.61 10.39 18.12
N ALA A 23 -6.43 9.36 18.29
CA ALA A 23 -7.74 9.28 17.67
C ALA A 23 -8.70 10.38 18.16
N PHE A 24 -8.58 10.82 19.42
CA PHE A 24 -9.32 11.98 19.92
C PHE A 24 -8.77 13.29 19.36
N ALA A 25 -7.44 13.48 19.39
CA ALA A 25 -6.79 14.68 18.89
C ALA A 25 -7.08 14.93 17.40
N GLU A 26 -7.01 13.89 16.57
CA GLU A 26 -7.33 13.97 15.12
C GLU A 26 -8.77 14.41 14.84
N ARG A 27 -9.70 14.20 15.78
CA ARG A 27 -11.11 14.58 15.62
C ARG A 27 -11.42 15.98 16.15
N VAL A 28 -10.64 16.49 17.09
CA VAL A 28 -11.02 17.67 17.89
C VAL A 28 -10.09 18.86 17.66
N LEU A 29 -8.80 18.61 17.37
CA LEU A 29 -7.82 19.68 17.21
C LEU A 29 -7.86 20.30 15.82
N SER A 30 -7.51 21.58 15.74
CA SER A 30 -7.22 22.23 14.46
C SER A 30 -5.97 21.60 13.81
N PRO A 31 -5.77 21.71 12.48
CA PRO A 31 -4.58 21.16 11.82
C PRO A 31 -3.25 21.65 12.40
N GLY A 32 -3.17 22.92 12.82
CA GLY A 32 -1.98 23.51 13.43
C GLY A 32 -1.69 22.96 14.82
N ASP A 33 -2.71 22.88 15.68
CA ASP A 33 -2.57 22.33 17.04
C ASP A 33 -2.25 20.84 17.00
N LEU A 34 -2.86 20.10 16.07
CA LEU A 34 -2.56 18.70 15.84
C LEU A 34 -1.10 18.50 15.41
N ALA A 35 -0.60 19.31 14.47
CA ALA A 35 0.80 19.26 14.06
C ALA A 35 1.76 19.54 15.21
N GLY A 36 1.46 20.56 16.04
CA GLY A 36 2.23 20.89 17.23
C GLY A 36 2.27 19.75 18.26
N LEU A 37 1.11 19.17 18.57
CA LEU A 37 1.00 18.01 19.46
C LEU A 37 1.83 16.82 18.92
N ARG A 38 1.68 16.48 17.64
CA ARG A 38 2.40 15.36 17.01
C ARG A 38 3.92 15.55 17.06
N GLU A 39 4.40 16.76 16.78
CA GLU A 39 5.83 17.09 16.90
C GLU A 39 6.33 16.96 18.33
N GLN A 40 5.55 17.43 19.32
CA GLN A 40 5.88 17.28 20.72
C GLN A 40 5.95 15.80 21.13
N LEU A 41 4.93 15.00 20.78
CA LEU A 41 4.85 13.58 21.08
C LEU A 41 6.01 12.78 20.48
N TRP A 42 6.43 13.14 19.27
CA TRP A 42 7.61 12.57 18.61
C TRP A 42 8.89 12.93 19.37
N ARG A 43 9.12 14.21 19.66
CA ARG A 43 10.31 14.69 20.41
C ARG A 43 10.41 14.08 21.80
N SER A 44 9.30 13.99 22.52
CA SER A 44 9.25 13.41 23.88
C SER A 44 9.23 11.89 23.88
N ARG A 45 9.19 11.24 22.70
CA ARG A 45 9.13 9.77 22.54
C ARG A 45 7.98 9.12 23.31
N THR A 46 6.85 9.81 23.42
CA THR A 46 5.73 9.41 24.28
C THR A 46 4.88 8.30 23.66
N TYR A 47 4.64 8.30 22.34
CA TYR A 47 3.78 7.32 21.67
C TYR A 47 4.39 6.74 20.37
N LEU A 48 5.69 6.46 20.34
CA LEU A 48 6.40 6.06 19.12
C LEU A 48 5.78 4.88 18.37
N TYR A 49 5.12 3.96 19.07
CA TYR A 49 4.44 2.83 18.47
C TYR A 49 3.04 2.69 19.06
N VAL A 50 2.00 2.65 18.24
CA VAL A 50 0.62 2.71 18.74
C VAL A 50 -0.14 1.42 18.45
N THR A 51 0.16 0.78 17.31
CA THR A 51 -0.48 -0.47 16.89
C THR A 51 0.57 -1.55 16.63
N PRO A 52 0.60 -2.65 17.43
CA PRO A 52 1.40 -3.84 17.16
C PRO A 52 1.33 -4.32 15.70
N GLY A 53 2.41 -4.86 15.14
CA GLY A 53 2.55 -5.22 13.73
C GLY A 53 1.44 -6.17 13.30
N PRO A 54 1.19 -7.26 14.05
CA PRO A 54 0.07 -8.15 13.79
C PRO A 54 -1.29 -7.45 13.80
N ALA A 55 -1.54 -6.54 14.76
CA ALA A 55 -2.79 -5.79 14.82
C ALA A 55 -2.92 -4.78 13.67
N LEU A 56 -1.80 -4.19 13.22
CA LEU A 56 -1.77 -3.28 12.09
C LEU A 56 -2.03 -4.02 10.78
N VAL A 57 -1.46 -5.22 10.60
CA VAL A 57 -1.74 -6.09 9.46
C VAL A 57 -3.23 -6.41 9.37
N GLN A 58 -3.83 -6.87 10.49
CA GLN A 58 -5.27 -7.16 10.54
C GLN A 58 -6.12 -5.92 10.18
N ARG A 59 -5.79 -4.75 10.74
CA ARG A 59 -6.50 -3.50 10.45
C ARG A 59 -6.27 -3.01 9.02
N ALA A 60 -5.07 -3.18 8.46
CA ALA A 60 -4.75 -2.75 7.10
C ALA A 60 -5.50 -3.59 6.07
N LEU A 61 -5.63 -4.91 6.34
CA LEU A 61 -6.26 -5.85 5.43
C LEU A 61 -7.75 -6.12 5.72
N GLU A 62 -8.32 -5.41 6.70
CA GLU A 62 -9.74 -5.44 6.99
C GLU A 62 -10.57 -5.17 5.71
N GLY A 63 -11.56 -6.02 5.45
CA GLY A 63 -12.43 -5.94 4.27
C GLY A 63 -11.92 -6.66 3.01
N PHE A 64 -10.65 -7.08 2.94
CA PHE A 64 -10.16 -7.88 1.81
C PHE A 64 -10.56 -9.36 1.90
N PRO A 65 -10.42 -10.12 0.79
CA PRO A 65 -10.71 -11.55 0.74
C PRO A 65 -9.94 -12.36 1.79
N PRO A 66 -10.51 -13.46 2.31
CA PRO A 66 -9.86 -14.30 3.32
C PRO A 66 -8.45 -14.76 2.95
N ASP A 67 -8.23 -15.15 1.70
CA ASP A 67 -6.92 -15.64 1.24
C ASP A 67 -5.85 -14.54 1.24
N VAL A 68 -6.22 -13.31 0.86
CA VAL A 68 -5.33 -12.14 0.92
C VAL A 68 -4.96 -11.83 2.36
N ARG A 69 -5.95 -11.86 3.27
CA ARG A 69 -5.71 -11.63 4.71
C ARG A 69 -4.81 -12.71 5.31
N ALA A 70 -5.11 -13.98 5.03
CA ALA A 70 -4.32 -15.12 5.51
C ALA A 70 -2.89 -15.09 4.98
N LEU A 71 -2.69 -14.64 3.73
CA LEU A 71 -1.36 -14.43 3.18
C LEU A 71 -0.64 -13.29 3.92
N GLY A 72 -1.27 -12.13 4.04
CA GLY A 72 -0.68 -10.98 4.73
C GLY A 72 -0.33 -11.22 6.20
N GLU A 73 -1.11 -12.04 6.92
CA GLU A 73 -0.82 -12.44 8.30
C GLU A 73 0.48 -13.23 8.46
N ARG A 74 1.00 -13.83 7.38
CA ARG A 74 2.29 -14.53 7.37
C ARG A 74 3.48 -13.60 7.20
N CYS A 75 3.25 -12.31 6.91
CA CYS A 75 4.32 -11.35 6.70
C CYS A 75 5.06 -11.04 8.02
N PRO A 76 6.38 -11.23 8.08
CA PRO A 76 7.20 -10.63 9.13
C PRO A 76 7.11 -9.10 9.02
N PHE A 77 6.38 -8.49 9.96
CA PHE A 77 6.08 -7.05 9.95
C PHE A 77 6.76 -6.38 11.14
N HIS A 78 7.78 -5.59 10.84
CA HIS A 78 8.63 -4.92 11.82
C HIS A 78 8.41 -3.42 11.84
N ARG A 79 8.78 -2.83 12.97
CA ARG A 79 8.66 -1.40 13.21
C ARG A 79 9.98 -0.90 13.71
N TYR A 80 10.45 0.20 13.13
CA TYR A 80 11.75 0.78 13.46
C TYR A 80 11.62 2.24 13.85
N ASP A 81 12.61 2.70 14.59
CA ASP A 81 12.62 4.02 15.20
C ASP A 81 12.98 5.12 14.20
N ALA A 82 12.02 5.48 13.36
CA ALA A 82 12.14 6.57 12.40
C ALA A 82 10.84 7.37 12.32
N ARG A 83 10.95 8.63 11.84
CA ARG A 83 9.83 9.56 11.74
C ARG A 83 8.82 9.18 10.65
N GLY A 84 9.30 8.62 9.55
CA GLY A 84 8.49 8.26 8.39
C GLY A 84 9.24 7.32 7.47
N GLY A 85 8.53 6.82 6.47
CA GLY A 85 9.02 5.83 5.52
C GLY A 85 8.76 4.39 5.94
N GLY A 86 9.13 3.50 5.05
CA GLY A 86 8.91 2.07 5.17
C GLY A 86 9.11 1.41 3.82
N GLY A 87 8.99 0.11 3.81
CA GLY A 87 9.12 -0.66 2.60
C GLY A 87 8.89 -2.14 2.82
N TYR A 88 8.69 -2.82 1.71
CA TYR A 88 8.85 -4.25 1.59
C TYR A 88 10.28 -4.57 1.12
N TRP A 89 10.93 -5.54 1.77
CA TRP A 89 12.26 -6.05 1.40
C TRP A 89 12.14 -7.46 0.81
N PRO A 90 12.16 -7.60 -0.53
CA PRO A 90 11.88 -8.89 -1.18
C PRO A 90 12.90 -9.99 -0.89
N ASP A 91 14.17 -9.61 -0.71
CA ASP A 91 15.28 -10.50 -0.37
C ASP A 91 15.11 -11.18 1.00
N ARG A 92 14.44 -10.50 1.92
CA ARG A 92 14.16 -10.97 3.29
C ARG A 92 12.69 -11.35 3.50
N ASN A 93 11.83 -11.07 2.52
CA ASN A 93 10.40 -11.29 2.53
C ASN A 93 9.70 -10.70 3.78
N GLU A 94 10.04 -9.47 4.14
CA GLU A 94 9.59 -8.79 5.36
C GLU A 94 9.26 -7.32 5.08
N ILE A 95 8.43 -6.73 5.95
CA ILE A 95 8.08 -5.31 5.89
C ILE A 95 8.70 -4.60 7.08
N TRP A 96 9.27 -3.43 6.85
CA TRP A 96 9.63 -2.49 7.92
C TRP A 96 8.89 -1.19 7.70
N LEU A 97 8.11 -0.77 8.69
CA LEU A 97 7.39 0.50 8.62
C LEU A 97 7.80 1.39 9.80
N ALA A 98 8.14 2.65 9.53
CA ALA A 98 8.60 3.58 10.56
C ALA A 98 7.52 3.79 11.63
N ALA A 99 7.93 3.75 12.89
CA ALA A 99 7.05 3.92 14.04
C ALA A 99 6.38 5.32 14.02
N GLY A 100 7.12 6.33 13.56
CA GLY A 100 6.69 7.73 13.43
C GLY A 100 5.50 7.96 12.50
N VAL A 101 5.17 7.06 11.58
CA VAL A 101 3.97 7.21 10.72
C VAL A 101 2.69 7.31 11.59
N GLU A 102 2.65 6.63 12.75
CA GLU A 102 1.49 6.67 13.67
C GLU A 102 1.40 7.95 14.48
N THR A 103 2.55 8.55 14.79
CA THR A 103 2.60 9.75 15.64
C THR A 103 2.64 11.03 14.85
N TYR A 104 3.16 11.01 13.62
CA TYR A 104 3.43 12.19 12.82
C TYR A 104 2.47 12.35 11.64
N GLU A 105 2.18 11.27 10.90
CA GLU A 105 1.39 11.35 9.65
C GLU A 105 -0.12 11.13 9.89
N GLY A 106 -0.47 10.24 10.82
CA GLY A 106 -1.83 10.06 11.32
C GLY A 106 -2.36 8.64 11.16
N LEU A 107 -3.35 8.28 11.98
CA LEU A 107 -3.78 6.88 12.13
C LEU A 107 -4.31 6.27 10.83
N ARG A 108 -5.03 7.05 10.02
CA ARG A 108 -5.50 6.61 8.70
C ARG A 108 -4.34 6.38 7.73
N GLN A 109 -3.34 7.27 7.73
CA GLN A 109 -2.20 7.17 6.83
C GLN A 109 -1.38 5.90 7.12
N VAL A 110 -1.21 5.54 8.39
CA VAL A 110 -0.50 4.32 8.79
C VAL A 110 -1.15 3.07 8.22
N ARG A 111 -2.48 2.99 8.31
CA ARG A 111 -3.23 1.85 7.76
C ARG A 111 -3.05 1.77 6.25
N LEU A 112 -3.02 2.91 5.56
CA LEU A 112 -2.79 2.96 4.12
C LEU A 112 -1.35 2.55 3.77
N SER A 113 -0.34 3.08 4.45
CA SER A 113 1.05 2.69 4.25
C SER A 113 1.27 1.20 4.52
N ALA A 114 0.73 0.68 5.64
CA ALA A 114 0.82 -0.75 5.93
C ALA A 114 0.09 -1.60 4.89
N CYS A 115 -1.09 -1.16 4.42
CA CYS A 115 -1.82 -1.82 3.35
C CYS A 115 -1.01 -1.87 2.06
N HIS A 116 -0.42 -0.74 1.67
CA HIS A 116 0.45 -0.63 0.49
C HIS A 116 1.62 -1.62 0.56
N GLU A 117 2.39 -1.61 1.66
CA GLU A 117 3.51 -2.56 1.81
C GLU A 117 3.05 -4.02 1.83
N LEU A 118 1.89 -4.30 2.43
CA LEU A 118 1.32 -5.65 2.44
C LEU A 118 0.92 -6.11 1.04
N PHE A 119 0.57 -5.21 0.12
CA PHE A 119 0.32 -5.60 -1.27
C PHE A 119 1.59 -5.85 -2.07
N HIS A 120 2.71 -5.21 -1.73
CA HIS A 120 4.02 -5.64 -2.23
C HIS A 120 4.34 -7.07 -1.76
N PHE A 121 4.14 -7.36 -0.48
CA PHE A 121 4.31 -8.72 0.07
C PHE A 121 3.35 -9.74 -0.58
N VAL A 122 2.06 -9.41 -0.73
CA VAL A 122 1.06 -10.29 -1.35
C VAL A 122 1.44 -10.56 -2.80
N CYS A 123 1.82 -9.54 -3.57
CA CYS A 123 2.28 -9.70 -4.95
C CYS A 123 3.46 -10.68 -5.05
N TRP A 124 4.44 -10.55 -4.15
CA TRP A 124 5.63 -11.39 -4.12
C TRP A 124 5.32 -12.86 -3.75
N ASN A 125 4.32 -13.09 -2.90
CA ASN A 125 4.03 -14.42 -2.36
C ASN A 125 2.82 -15.12 -2.98
N GLU A 126 2.01 -14.43 -3.78
CA GLU A 126 0.95 -15.03 -4.59
C GLU A 126 1.53 -15.51 -5.94
N PRO A 127 1.65 -16.83 -6.18
CA PRO A 127 2.38 -17.37 -7.33
C PRO A 127 1.94 -16.82 -8.69
N ARG A 128 0.65 -16.48 -8.83
CA ARG A 128 0.10 -15.91 -10.06
C ARG A 128 0.68 -14.52 -10.36
N TYR A 129 0.77 -13.65 -9.36
CA TYR A 129 1.34 -12.31 -9.53
C TYR A 129 2.87 -12.28 -9.51
N ARG A 130 3.52 -13.21 -8.80
CA ARG A 130 4.98 -13.29 -8.77
C ARG A 130 5.59 -13.50 -10.16
N ALA A 131 4.95 -14.34 -10.99
CA ALA A 131 5.41 -14.57 -12.35
C ALA A 131 5.36 -13.30 -13.23
N ASP A 132 4.43 -12.39 -12.93
CA ASP A 132 4.35 -11.09 -13.58
C ASP A 132 5.47 -10.15 -13.10
N GLU A 133 5.82 -10.17 -11.81
CA GLU A 133 6.92 -9.35 -11.25
C GLU A 133 8.29 -9.71 -11.87
N ASP A 134 8.62 -11.01 -11.96
CA ASP A 134 9.82 -11.51 -12.67
C ASP A 134 9.88 -11.08 -14.17
N ARG A 135 8.74 -10.66 -14.73
CA ARG A 135 8.58 -10.33 -16.17
C ARG A 135 8.09 -8.91 -16.42
N GLY A 136 8.18 -8.01 -15.43
CA GLY A 136 7.83 -6.60 -15.58
C GLY A 136 6.34 -6.33 -15.83
N PHE A 137 5.45 -7.19 -15.31
CA PHE A 137 3.99 -7.04 -15.29
C PHE A 137 3.36 -6.84 -16.68
N ALA A 138 3.77 -7.64 -17.66
CA ALA A 138 3.30 -7.53 -19.04
C ALA A 138 1.77 -7.56 -19.18
N ARG A 139 1.08 -8.36 -18.38
CA ARG A 139 -0.40 -8.43 -18.39
C ARG A 139 -1.04 -7.13 -17.91
N LEU A 140 -0.55 -6.55 -16.81
CA LEU A 140 -1.05 -5.28 -16.30
C LEU A 140 -0.86 -4.17 -17.33
N ARG A 141 0.30 -4.09 -18.01
CA ARG A 141 0.52 -3.10 -19.08
C ARG A 141 -0.52 -3.20 -20.21
N ARG A 142 -0.88 -4.41 -20.63
CA ARG A 142 -1.95 -4.64 -21.63
C ARG A 142 -3.31 -4.15 -21.12
N VAL A 143 -3.65 -4.49 -19.88
CA VAL A 143 -4.89 -4.07 -19.21
C VAL A 143 -5.00 -2.54 -19.13
N LEU A 144 -3.90 -1.86 -18.83
CA LEU A 144 -3.84 -0.39 -18.78
C LEU A 144 -4.04 0.22 -20.17
N ALA A 145 -3.35 -0.32 -21.19
CA ALA A 145 -3.53 0.13 -22.57
C ALA A 145 -4.99 -0.01 -23.05
N GLN A 146 -5.66 -1.12 -22.72
CA GLN A 146 -7.08 -1.36 -23.03
C GLN A 146 -8.02 -0.40 -22.28
N SER A 147 -7.63 0.05 -21.09
CA SER A 147 -8.47 0.91 -20.24
C SER A 147 -8.40 2.39 -20.62
N ARG A 148 -7.43 2.78 -21.45
CA ARG A 148 -7.15 4.19 -21.77
C ARG A 148 -8.36 4.92 -22.36
N GLU A 149 -9.06 4.30 -23.31
CA GLU A 149 -10.19 4.93 -24.00
C GLU A 149 -11.40 5.18 -23.08
N VAL A 150 -11.52 4.42 -21.99
CA VAL A 150 -12.68 4.47 -21.09
C VAL A 150 -12.37 5.15 -19.76
N MET A 151 -11.11 5.52 -19.48
CA MET A 151 -10.72 6.04 -18.16
C MET A 151 -11.45 7.34 -17.77
N ASN A 152 -11.88 8.14 -18.76
CA ASN A 152 -12.64 9.37 -18.52
C ASN A 152 -14.02 9.12 -17.90
N ALA A 153 -14.57 7.91 -18.05
CA ALA A 153 -15.81 7.50 -17.37
C ALA A 153 -15.60 7.17 -15.87
N TYR A 154 -14.35 7.13 -15.39
CA TYR A 154 -13.97 6.77 -14.02
C TYR A 154 -13.22 7.92 -13.36
N PRO A 155 -13.92 9.01 -12.95
CA PRO A 155 -13.28 10.25 -12.51
C PRO A 155 -12.39 10.07 -11.29
N ARG A 156 -12.80 9.25 -10.30
CA ARG A 156 -11.97 8.97 -9.10
C ARG A 156 -10.63 8.36 -9.48
N TYR A 157 -10.63 7.38 -10.38
CA TYR A 157 -9.42 6.74 -10.89
C TYR A 157 -8.56 7.73 -11.68
N ARG A 158 -9.14 8.46 -12.64
CA ARG A 158 -8.44 9.46 -13.45
C ARG A 158 -7.80 10.55 -12.60
N ASP A 159 -8.53 11.08 -11.63
CA ASP A 159 -8.08 12.18 -10.78
C ASP A 159 -6.97 11.71 -9.84
N TRP A 160 -7.04 10.47 -9.34
CA TRP A 160 -5.95 9.86 -8.59
C TRP A 160 -4.69 9.66 -9.45
N ILE A 161 -4.83 9.12 -10.68
CA ILE A 161 -3.70 8.89 -11.59
C ILE A 161 -2.94 10.20 -11.86
N THR A 162 -3.67 11.24 -12.26
CA THR A 162 -3.07 12.51 -12.71
C THR A 162 -2.72 13.45 -11.55
N GLY A 163 -3.50 13.41 -10.48
CA GLY A 163 -3.35 14.29 -9.32
C GLY A 163 -2.41 13.75 -8.25
N SER A 164 -2.20 12.43 -8.20
CA SER A 164 -1.41 11.77 -7.17
C SER A 164 -0.35 10.84 -7.75
N PHE A 165 -0.74 9.74 -8.43
CA PHE A 165 0.18 8.67 -8.79
C PHE A 165 1.31 9.14 -9.72
N LEU A 166 0.97 9.73 -10.88
CA LEU A 166 1.97 10.18 -11.85
C LEU A 166 2.87 11.32 -11.34
N ARG A 167 2.45 12.05 -10.28
CA ARG A 167 3.26 13.11 -9.67
C ARG A 167 4.39 12.57 -8.79
N GLN A 168 4.40 11.27 -8.52
CA GLN A 168 5.46 10.62 -7.73
C GLN A 168 6.76 10.40 -8.54
N GLY A 169 6.79 10.75 -9.83
CA GLY A 169 7.99 10.64 -10.67
C GLY A 169 8.38 9.17 -10.88
N ASP A 170 9.60 8.81 -10.52
CA ASP A 170 10.12 7.44 -10.70
C ASP A 170 9.38 6.38 -9.85
N HIS A 171 8.67 6.82 -8.79
CA HIS A 171 7.77 5.96 -8.03
C HIS A 171 6.44 5.69 -8.74
N ALA A 172 6.11 6.41 -9.82
CA ALA A 172 4.97 6.07 -10.66
C ALA A 172 5.32 4.88 -11.60
N ASN A 173 5.70 3.75 -11.02
CA ASN A 173 6.13 2.53 -11.70
C ASN A 173 5.13 1.38 -11.48
N VAL A 174 5.33 0.24 -12.15
CA VAL A 174 4.32 -0.82 -12.17
C VAL A 174 4.18 -1.51 -10.80
N VAL A 175 5.29 -1.66 -10.09
CA VAL A 175 5.32 -2.29 -8.75
C VAL A 175 4.49 -1.44 -7.79
N GLU A 176 4.72 -0.13 -7.78
CA GLU A 176 3.97 0.81 -6.94
C GLU A 176 2.51 0.90 -7.33
N TYR A 177 2.20 0.93 -8.63
CA TYR A 177 0.83 0.89 -9.14
C TYR A 177 0.07 -0.33 -8.61
N PHE A 178 0.72 -1.49 -8.61
CA PHE A 178 0.12 -2.74 -8.14
C PHE A 178 -0.26 -2.68 -6.66
N ALA A 179 0.61 -2.12 -5.81
CA ALA A 179 0.33 -1.95 -4.39
C ALA A 179 -0.70 -0.83 -4.13
N ASP A 180 -0.68 0.23 -4.94
CA ASP A 180 -1.54 1.38 -4.75
C ASP A 180 -2.99 1.14 -5.14
N ILE A 181 -3.28 0.35 -6.18
CA ILE A 181 -4.66 0.09 -6.60
C ILE A 181 -5.52 -0.50 -5.48
N PRO A 182 -5.20 -1.65 -4.88
CA PRO A 182 -6.01 -2.19 -3.79
C PRO A 182 -5.95 -1.31 -2.53
N THR A 183 -4.87 -0.54 -2.33
CA THR A 183 -4.77 0.42 -1.22
C THR A 183 -5.76 1.58 -1.36
N ASN A 184 -5.90 2.13 -2.56
CA ASN A 184 -6.71 3.33 -2.83
C ASN A 184 -8.13 3.00 -3.30
N PHE A 185 -8.38 1.83 -3.89
CA PHE A 185 -9.65 1.42 -4.49
C PHE A 185 -10.13 0.12 -3.84
N ARG A 186 -10.90 0.26 -2.75
CA ARG A 186 -11.50 -0.88 -2.05
C ARG A 186 -12.77 -1.40 -2.73
N ASP A 187 -13.35 -0.59 -3.63
CA ASP A 187 -14.45 -0.98 -4.50
C ASP A 187 -13.96 -1.04 -5.94
N VAL A 188 -14.06 -2.24 -6.54
CA VAL A 188 -13.63 -2.47 -7.93
C VAL A 188 -14.50 -1.72 -8.95
N ALA A 189 -15.72 -1.30 -8.59
CA ALA A 189 -16.59 -0.52 -9.46
C ALA A 189 -16.05 0.90 -9.74
N GLU A 190 -15.12 1.38 -8.90
CA GLU A 190 -14.45 2.67 -9.09
C GLU A 190 -13.32 2.62 -10.14
N LEU A 191 -12.97 1.43 -10.63
CA LEU A 191 -11.89 1.18 -11.57
C LEU A 191 -12.41 0.93 -12.99
N PRO A 192 -11.68 1.33 -14.05
CA PRO A 192 -11.99 0.92 -15.41
C PRO A 192 -12.13 -0.62 -15.55
N PRO A 193 -13.01 -1.15 -16.41
CA PRO A 193 -13.44 -2.56 -16.34
C PRO A 193 -12.31 -3.59 -16.43
N ALA A 194 -11.32 -3.36 -17.31
CA ALA A 194 -10.19 -4.28 -17.44
C ALA A 194 -9.28 -4.24 -16.21
N ILE A 195 -9.05 -3.05 -15.62
CA ILE A 195 -8.32 -2.90 -14.36
C ILE A 195 -9.11 -3.55 -13.21
N ALA A 196 -10.41 -3.30 -13.13
CA ALA A 196 -11.30 -3.91 -12.14
C ALA A 196 -11.20 -5.44 -12.20
N THR A 197 -11.24 -6.03 -13.39
CA THR A 197 -11.11 -7.49 -13.59
C THR A 197 -9.71 -8.00 -13.23
N HIS A 198 -8.67 -7.23 -13.51
CA HIS A 198 -7.29 -7.60 -13.15
C HIS A 198 -7.11 -7.67 -11.63
N PHE A 199 -7.62 -6.69 -10.88
CA PHE A 199 -7.44 -6.60 -9.42
C PHE A 199 -8.59 -7.23 -8.60
N ALA A 200 -9.69 -7.64 -9.23
CA ALA A 200 -10.82 -8.27 -8.53
C ALA A 200 -10.43 -9.44 -7.62
N PRO A 201 -9.48 -10.33 -7.98
CA PRO A 201 -9.06 -11.39 -7.06
C PRO A 201 -8.46 -10.89 -5.75
N LEU A 202 -7.79 -9.73 -5.77
CA LEU A 202 -7.20 -9.11 -4.59
C LEU A 202 -8.17 -8.26 -3.79
N ILE A 203 -9.07 -7.55 -4.47
CA ILE A 203 -9.95 -6.55 -3.83
C ILE A 203 -11.27 -7.18 -3.36
N SER A 204 -11.95 -7.93 -4.23
CA SER A 204 -13.30 -8.45 -3.99
C SER A 204 -13.38 -9.98 -3.96
N GLY A 205 -12.27 -10.68 -4.22
CA GLY A 205 -12.20 -12.14 -4.22
C GLY A 205 -12.79 -12.76 -5.48
N GLY A 206 -12.85 -11.99 -6.58
CA GLY A 206 -13.23 -12.51 -7.88
C GLY A 206 -12.27 -13.60 -8.38
N PRO A 207 -12.69 -14.44 -9.33
CA PRO A 207 -11.79 -15.44 -9.91
C PRO A 207 -10.66 -14.74 -10.68
N PHE A 208 -9.49 -15.36 -10.67
CA PHE A 208 -8.45 -15.01 -11.64
C PHE A 208 -8.98 -15.33 -13.05
N SER A 209 -8.68 -14.47 -14.02
CA SER A 209 -9.00 -14.73 -15.42
C SER A 209 -8.36 -16.05 -15.87
N PRO A 210 -9.01 -16.89 -16.69
CA PRO A 210 -8.41 -18.11 -17.22
C PRO A 210 -7.10 -17.87 -17.99
N ASP A 211 -6.94 -16.67 -18.54
CA ASP A 211 -5.75 -16.24 -19.27
C ASP A 211 -4.78 -15.45 -18.38
N PHE A 212 -4.94 -15.50 -17.05
CA PHE A 212 -4.06 -14.82 -16.11
C PHE A 212 -2.61 -15.31 -16.27
N ASP A 213 -2.44 -16.64 -16.38
CA ASP A 213 -1.13 -17.29 -16.52
C ASP A 213 -0.67 -17.43 -17.99
N ARG A 214 -1.44 -16.89 -18.95
CA ARG A 214 -1.20 -17.02 -20.40
C ARG A 214 -0.63 -15.72 -20.98
N ASP A 215 0.18 -15.86 -22.03
CA ASP A 215 0.77 -14.75 -22.79
C ASP A 215 1.66 -13.80 -21.95
N LEU A 216 2.56 -14.37 -21.17
CA LEU A 216 3.60 -13.63 -20.47
C LEU A 216 4.67 -13.16 -21.48
N ILE A 217 4.49 -11.96 -22.03
CA ILE A 217 5.41 -11.34 -22.98
C ILE A 217 6.64 -10.82 -22.24
N ALA A 218 7.84 -11.24 -22.66
CA ALA A 218 9.12 -10.73 -22.17
C ALA A 218 9.46 -9.38 -22.84
N GLU A 219 8.57 -8.40 -22.69
CA GLU A 219 8.83 -7.04 -23.18
C GLU A 219 9.65 -6.29 -22.13
N PRO A 220 10.80 -5.70 -22.48
CA PRO A 220 11.63 -4.95 -21.54
C PRO A 220 10.81 -3.85 -20.86
N TYR A 221 11.12 -3.62 -19.59
CA TYR A 221 10.46 -2.59 -18.79
C TYR A 221 10.92 -1.19 -19.24
N ASP A 222 9.97 -0.36 -19.68
CA ASP A 222 10.17 1.08 -19.94
C ASP A 222 9.20 1.87 -19.06
N LEU A 223 9.75 2.53 -18.03
CA LEU A 223 9.02 3.39 -17.10
C LEU A 223 8.26 4.51 -17.82
N ALA A 224 8.88 5.15 -18.81
CA ALA A 224 8.27 6.26 -19.52
C ALA A 224 7.11 5.77 -20.41
N ALA A 225 7.25 4.60 -21.05
CA ALA A 225 6.14 3.97 -21.78
C ALA A 225 4.98 3.61 -20.85
N PHE A 226 5.28 3.06 -19.67
CA PHE A 226 4.28 2.77 -18.66
C PHE A 226 3.54 4.03 -18.20
N GLN A 227 4.25 5.09 -17.81
CA GLN A 227 3.64 6.35 -17.39
C GLN A 227 2.79 7.00 -18.49
N ARG A 228 3.22 6.92 -19.76
CA ARG A 228 2.42 7.36 -20.91
C ARG A 228 1.14 6.55 -21.08
N SER A 229 1.17 5.24 -20.80
CA SER A 229 -0.02 4.38 -20.88
C SER A 229 -1.11 4.71 -19.85
N LEU A 230 -0.72 5.35 -18.73
CA LEU A 230 -1.62 5.80 -17.67
C LEU A 230 -2.18 7.20 -17.92
N SER A 231 -1.54 7.98 -18.80
CA SER A 231 -1.93 9.36 -19.05
C SER A 231 -3.21 9.41 -19.91
N PRO A 232 -4.23 10.21 -19.53
CA PRO A 232 -5.44 10.41 -20.33
C PRO A 232 -5.17 10.83 -21.78
#